data_AF-A0A9E3LTH9-F1
#
_entry.id   AF-A0A9E3LTH9-F1
#
_cell.length_a   1.000
_cell.length_b   1.000
_cell.length_c   1.000
_cell.angle_alpha   90.00
_cell.angle_beta   90.00
_cell.angle_gamma   90.00
#
_symmetry.space_group_name_H-M   'P 1'
#
loop_
_entity.id
_entity.type
_entity.pdbx_description
1 polymer ?
#
loop_
_entity_poly.entity_id
_entity_poly.type
_entity_poly.pdbx_seq_one_letter_code
_entity_poly.pdbx_strand_id
1 'polypeptide(L)'
;MKIPAFRGGRQNKPKSRSRKSIIKINPISRWHPRLRLLVNWAVIFGSVLLCLLMLLARLPGMELLGIGPNWLLIWVVAWSVKRTAFQGAFVGIILGLLQDAMTSSDPTHALSLAVVGCLTALLQKQRFIQEDFISIALIVFGMAVLVETIFAVQLVLMGDRNAVDIWSYYQKVALASAIVSSLWAPVVYFPLNRWWQQLKLAEQQS
;
A
#
# COMPACT_ATOMS: atom_id res chain seq x y z
N MET A 1 18.24 62.62 -44.85
CA MET A 1 16.94 63.05 -44.28
C MET A 1 16.54 62.10 -43.17
N LYS A 2 16.09 62.63 -42.03
CA LYS A 2 15.84 61.91 -40.76
C LYS A 2 14.32 61.97 -40.45
N ILE A 3 13.85 61.01 -39.64
CA ILE A 3 12.56 60.86 -38.90
C ILE A 3 11.31 60.50 -39.80
N PRO A 4 10.34 59.64 -39.38
CA PRO A 4 9.99 59.27 -38.00
C PRO A 4 9.77 57.81 -37.58
N ALA A 5 9.80 57.71 -36.25
CA ALA A 5 9.49 56.65 -35.31
C ALA A 5 8.34 55.68 -35.67
N PHE A 6 8.57 54.39 -35.42
CA PHE A 6 7.51 53.43 -35.14
C PHE A 6 7.60 52.98 -33.67
N ARG A 7 6.51 53.24 -32.95
CA ARG A 7 6.30 53.00 -31.52
C ARG A 7 5.27 51.86 -31.42
N GLY A 8 5.56 50.85 -30.63
CA GLY A 8 4.58 49.84 -30.19
C GLY A 8 4.88 48.43 -30.73
N GLY A 9 4.94 47.37 -29.93
CA GLY A 9 4.48 47.18 -28.56
C GLY A 9 5.41 46.27 -27.76
N ARG A 10 5.60 46.62 -26.48
CA ARG A 10 6.11 45.70 -25.47
C ARG A 10 5.10 44.56 -25.33
N GLN A 11 5.43 43.38 -25.86
CA GLN A 11 4.73 42.16 -25.49
C GLN A 11 5.07 41.85 -24.03
N ASN A 12 4.14 42.16 -23.14
CA ASN A 12 4.18 41.74 -21.76
C ASN A 12 4.12 40.21 -21.71
N LYS A 13 5.25 39.57 -21.40
CA LYS A 13 5.29 38.16 -21.01
C LYS A 13 4.35 37.96 -19.81
N PRO A 14 3.39 37.04 -19.85
CA PRO A 14 2.62 36.73 -18.66
C PRO A 14 3.57 36.09 -17.63
N LYS A 15 3.81 36.81 -16.53
CA LYS A 15 4.44 36.25 -15.33
C LYS A 15 3.53 35.14 -14.82
N SER A 16 3.83 33.90 -15.22
CA SER A 16 3.21 32.70 -14.66
C SER A 16 3.33 32.76 -13.14
N ARG A 17 2.17 32.81 -12.48
CA ARG A 17 2.00 32.90 -11.04
C ARG A 17 2.73 31.74 -10.37
N SER A 18 3.84 32.07 -9.71
CA SER A 18 4.43 31.25 -8.65
C SER A 18 3.40 31.06 -7.53
N ARG A 19 2.58 30.03 -7.62
CA ARG A 19 1.73 29.57 -6.50
C ARG A 19 2.52 28.55 -5.67
N LYS A 20 3.62 29.02 -5.06
CA LYS A 20 4.33 28.30 -3.99
C LYS A 20 3.54 28.50 -2.70
N SER A 21 2.50 27.70 -2.48
CA SER A 21 1.95 27.49 -1.14
C SER A 21 2.26 26.06 -0.72
N ILE A 22 3.55 25.76 -0.60
CA ILE A 22 4.01 24.55 0.08
C ILE A 22 3.95 24.89 1.56
N ILE A 23 3.00 24.26 2.25
CA ILE A 23 2.94 24.17 3.70
C ILE A 23 4.36 23.81 4.18
N LYS A 24 5.07 24.75 4.80
CA LYS A 24 6.38 24.50 5.42
C LYS A 24 6.14 23.66 6.68
N ILE A 25 5.89 22.37 6.50
CA ILE A 25 6.08 21.39 7.55
C ILE A 25 7.56 21.47 7.91
N ASN A 26 7.86 21.66 9.20
CA ASN A 26 9.23 21.73 9.70
C ASN A 26 10.00 20.51 9.17
N PRO A 27 11.16 20.67 8.50
CA PRO A 27 11.79 19.54 7.83
C PRO A 27 12.22 18.51 8.87
N ILE A 28 11.70 17.29 8.76
CA ILE A 28 12.04 16.12 9.59
C ILE A 28 13.59 15.92 9.65
N SER A 29 14.30 16.44 8.65
CA SER A 29 15.76 16.61 8.57
C SER A 29 16.43 17.33 9.76
N ARG A 30 15.69 18.08 10.58
CA ARG A 30 16.25 18.72 11.80
C ARG A 30 16.12 17.88 13.06
N TRP A 31 15.42 16.75 13.01
CA TRP A 31 15.14 15.95 14.21
C TRP A 31 16.32 15.05 14.56
N HIS A 32 16.53 14.80 15.85
CA HIS A 32 17.57 13.90 16.33
C HIS A 32 17.34 12.47 15.78
N PRO A 33 18.38 11.72 15.36
CA PRO A 33 18.23 10.41 14.73
C PRO A 33 17.40 9.40 15.54
N ARG A 34 17.57 9.38 16.87
CA ARG A 34 16.76 8.54 17.79
C ARG A 34 15.27 8.87 17.73
N LEU A 35 14.91 10.15 17.63
CA LEU A 35 13.50 10.57 17.55
C LEU A 35 12.88 10.15 16.22
N ARG A 36 13.63 10.25 15.11
CA ARG A 36 13.15 9.78 13.80
C ARG A 36 12.86 8.29 13.81
N LEU A 37 13.76 7.50 14.43
CA LEU A 37 13.58 6.06 14.57
C LEU A 37 12.32 5.74 15.40
N LEU A 38 12.17 6.37 16.57
CA LEU A 38 10.99 6.18 17.43
C LEU A 38 9.69 6.53 16.71
N VAL A 39 9.65 7.65 15.99
CA VAL A 39 8.44 8.07 15.27
C VAL A 39 8.17 7.15 14.08
N ASN A 40 9.20 6.66 13.39
CA ASN A 40 9.01 5.66 12.33
C ASN A 40 8.42 4.36 12.88
N TRP A 41 8.93 3.86 14.01
CA TRP A 41 8.35 2.70 14.69
C TRP A 41 6.91 2.96 15.11
N ALA A 42 6.64 4.13 15.71
CA ALA A 42 5.28 4.51 16.10
C ALA A 42 4.31 4.55 14.91
N VAL A 43 4.76 5.04 13.73
CA VAL A 43 3.94 5.04 12.51
C VAL A 43 3.72 3.63 11.99
N ILE A 44 4.74 2.77 12.01
CA ILE A 44 4.61 1.36 11.59
C ILE A 44 3.61 0.64 12.50
N PHE A 45 3.84 0.65 13.82
CA PHE A 45 2.94 -0.01 14.77
C PHE A 45 1.55 0.61 14.76
N GLY A 46 1.44 1.93 14.73
CA GLY A 46 0.15 2.63 14.68
C GLY A 46 -0.64 2.34 13.41
N SER A 47 0.02 2.26 12.25
CA SER A 47 -0.65 1.93 10.99
C SER A 47 -1.07 0.46 10.92
N VAL A 48 -0.25 -0.48 11.42
CA VAL A 48 -0.63 -1.90 11.55
C VAL A 48 -1.80 -2.04 12.51
N LEU A 49 -1.73 -1.41 13.69
CA LEU A 49 -2.81 -1.44 14.67
C LEU A 49 -4.11 -0.86 14.09
N LEU A 50 -4.02 0.25 13.35
CA LEU A 50 -5.17 0.82 12.65
C LEU A 50 -5.75 -0.16 11.62
N CYS A 51 -4.91 -0.84 10.82
CA CYS A 51 -5.37 -1.86 9.89
C CYS A 51 -6.09 -3.02 10.61
N LEU A 52 -5.60 -3.45 11.78
CA LEU A 52 -6.27 -4.48 12.59
C LEU A 52 -7.60 -4.01 13.16
N LEU A 53 -7.66 -2.78 13.66
CA LEU A 53 -8.90 -2.18 14.16
C LEU A 53 -9.93 -2.02 13.03
N MET A 54 -9.50 -1.60 11.83
CA MET A 54 -10.39 -1.50 10.66
C MET A 54 -10.87 -2.86 10.16
N LEU A 55 -10.05 -3.90 10.29
CA LEU A 55 -10.47 -5.28 10.01
C LEU A 55 -11.60 -5.72 10.96
N LEU A 56 -11.52 -5.33 12.23
CA LEU A 56 -12.50 -5.68 13.25
C LEU A 56 -13.77 -4.82 13.21
N ALA A 57 -13.63 -3.53 12.86
CA ALA A 57 -14.72 -2.55 12.93
C ALA A 57 -15.76 -2.67 11.80
N ARG A 58 -15.48 -3.43 10.72
CA ARG A 58 -16.38 -3.72 9.57
C ARG A 58 -17.46 -2.66 9.33
N LEU A 59 -17.04 -1.41 9.09
CA LEU A 59 -17.97 -0.29 8.97
C LEU A 59 -18.85 -0.46 7.72
N PRO A 60 -20.15 -0.11 7.81
CA PRO A 60 -21.07 -0.20 6.69
C PRO A 60 -20.59 0.70 5.54
N GLY A 61 -20.55 0.16 4.32
CA GLY A 61 -20.06 0.84 3.12
C GLY A 61 -18.60 0.53 2.75
N MET A 62 -17.86 -0.21 3.59
CA MET A 62 -16.54 -0.72 3.23
C MET A 62 -16.57 -2.16 2.71
N GLU A 63 -17.72 -2.83 2.72
CA GLU A 63 -17.85 -4.22 2.27
C GLU A 63 -18.57 -4.30 0.91
N LEU A 64 -18.16 -5.26 0.08
CA LEU A 64 -18.86 -5.64 -1.14
C LEU A 64 -19.31 -7.09 -0.97
N LEU A 65 -20.61 -7.35 -1.11
CA LEU A 65 -21.20 -8.69 -0.93
C LEU A 65 -20.90 -9.33 0.45
N GLY A 66 -20.76 -8.51 1.51
CA GLY A 66 -20.39 -8.96 2.86
C GLY A 66 -18.90 -9.28 3.04
N ILE A 67 -18.08 -8.91 2.05
CA ILE A 67 -16.63 -9.15 2.03
C ILE A 67 -15.93 -7.80 2.12
N GLY A 68 -15.18 -7.61 3.20
CA GLY A 68 -14.40 -6.40 3.46
C GLY A 68 -13.02 -6.41 2.78
N PRO A 69 -12.34 -5.25 2.74
CA PRO A 69 -10.97 -5.15 2.27
C PRO A 69 -10.01 -5.90 3.18
N ASN A 70 -8.99 -6.50 2.59
CA ASN A 70 -7.86 -7.01 3.34
C ASN A 70 -6.86 -5.89 3.63
N TRP A 71 -7.07 -5.19 4.75
CA TRP A 71 -6.22 -4.07 5.16
C TRP A 71 -4.76 -4.45 5.36
N LEU A 72 -4.49 -5.65 5.91
CA LEU A 72 -3.13 -6.12 6.14
C LEU A 72 -2.41 -6.42 4.83
N LEU A 73 -3.10 -7.00 3.85
CA LEU A 73 -2.55 -7.20 2.51
C LEU A 73 -2.16 -5.86 1.87
N ILE A 74 -3.07 -4.88 1.89
CA ILE A 74 -2.79 -3.53 1.35
C ILE A 74 -1.56 -2.94 2.03
N TRP A 75 -1.47 -3.05 3.36
CA TRP A 75 -0.35 -2.55 4.13
C TRP A 75 0.97 -3.27 3.79
N VAL A 76 0.96 -4.60 3.72
CA VAL A 76 2.13 -5.42 3.32
C VAL A 76 2.62 -5.02 1.94
N VAL A 77 1.70 -4.87 0.98
CA VAL A 77 2.03 -4.43 -0.38
C VAL A 77 2.70 -3.06 -0.32
N ALA A 78 2.07 -2.07 0.33
CA ALA A 78 2.60 -0.71 0.44
C ALA A 78 3.98 -0.65 1.11
N TRP A 79 4.18 -1.44 2.16
CA TRP A 79 5.45 -1.51 2.88
C TRP A 79 6.54 -2.22 2.07
N SER A 80 6.19 -3.24 1.27
CA SER A 80 7.15 -4.08 0.55
C SER A 80 7.66 -3.46 -0.74
N VAL A 81 6.94 -2.50 -1.36
CA VAL A 81 7.30 -1.87 -2.65
C VAL A 81 8.75 -1.37 -2.72
N LYS A 82 9.27 -0.77 -1.63
CA LYS A 82 10.60 -0.11 -1.61
C LYS A 82 11.64 -0.89 -0.80
N ARG A 83 11.38 -2.16 -0.50
CA ARG A 83 12.19 -3.00 0.39
C ARG A 83 12.62 -4.29 -0.30
N THR A 84 13.50 -5.05 0.34
CA THR A 84 13.99 -6.32 -0.23
C THR A 84 12.91 -7.40 -0.11
N ALA A 85 12.94 -8.39 -1.01
CA ALA A 85 12.00 -9.51 -0.99
C ALA A 85 12.00 -10.28 0.34
N PHE A 86 13.19 -10.47 0.93
CA PHE A 86 13.32 -11.09 2.24
C PHE A 86 12.64 -10.27 3.35
N GLN A 87 12.81 -8.94 3.35
CA GLN A 87 12.13 -8.07 4.31
C GLN A 87 10.61 -8.12 4.12
N GLY A 88 10.13 -8.05 2.88
CA GLY A 88 8.71 -8.13 2.54
C GLY A 88 8.09 -9.45 3.00
N ALA A 89 8.76 -10.57 2.72
CA ALA A 89 8.33 -11.89 3.17
C ALA A 89 8.27 -11.99 4.70
N PHE A 90 9.32 -11.54 5.39
CA PHE A 90 9.41 -11.60 6.85
C PHE A 90 8.28 -10.80 7.52
N VAL A 91 8.00 -9.59 7.05
CA VAL A 91 6.88 -8.79 7.55
C VAL A 91 5.53 -9.39 7.19
N GLY A 92 5.40 -10.00 6.01
CA GLY A 92 4.22 -10.76 5.63
C GLY A 92 3.93 -11.92 6.59
N ILE A 93 4.96 -12.69 6.99
CA ILE A 93 4.83 -13.75 8.00
C ILE A 93 4.35 -13.18 9.32
N ILE A 94 5.02 -12.14 9.83
CA ILE A 94 4.66 -11.53 11.13
C ILE A 94 3.21 -11.05 11.12
N LEU A 95 2.79 -10.34 10.07
CA LEU A 95 1.43 -9.82 9.98
C LEU A 95 0.39 -10.92 9.78
N GLY A 96 0.72 -11.98 9.05
CA GLY A 96 -0.18 -13.11 8.92
C GLY A 96 -0.31 -13.91 10.21
N LEU A 97 0.78 -14.11 10.97
CA LEU A 97 0.69 -14.70 12.32
C LEU A 97 -0.11 -13.82 13.28
N LEU A 98 0.04 -12.50 13.16
CA LEU A 98 -0.75 -11.55 13.95
C LEU A 98 -2.24 -11.60 13.59
N GLN A 99 -2.56 -11.79 12.31
CA GLN A 99 -3.93 -12.00 11.85
C GLN A 99 -4.47 -13.34 12.35
N ASP A 100 -3.70 -14.42 12.22
CA ASP A 100 -4.04 -15.76 12.69
C ASP A 100 -4.35 -15.77 14.19
N ALA A 101 -3.58 -15.01 14.98
CA ALA A 101 -3.81 -14.85 16.42
C ALA A 101 -5.13 -14.13 16.77
N MET A 102 -5.67 -13.33 15.86
CA MET A 102 -6.93 -12.59 16.06
C MET A 102 -8.17 -13.31 15.51
N THR A 103 -8.02 -14.07 14.42
CA THR A 103 -9.16 -14.70 13.73
C THR A 103 -9.23 -16.21 13.92
N SER A 104 -8.31 -16.93 13.30
CA SER A 104 -8.18 -18.39 13.32
C SER A 104 -6.84 -18.75 12.70
N SER A 105 -6.17 -19.76 13.25
CA SER A 105 -4.88 -20.27 12.74
C SER A 105 -5.03 -21.18 11.52
N ASP A 106 -6.23 -21.73 11.30
CA ASP A 106 -6.49 -22.72 10.27
C ASP A 106 -7.51 -22.19 9.27
N PRO A 107 -7.15 -21.95 7.99
CA PRO A 107 -5.80 -21.93 7.40
C PRO A 107 -4.94 -20.72 7.80
N THR A 108 -3.61 -20.85 7.69
CA THR A 108 -2.68 -19.78 8.07
C THR A 108 -2.58 -18.66 7.03
N HIS A 109 -2.83 -17.42 7.47
CA HIS A 109 -2.59 -16.20 6.71
C HIS A 109 -1.09 -15.86 6.60
N ALA A 110 -0.24 -16.42 7.46
CA ALA A 110 1.22 -16.19 7.42
C ALA A 110 1.83 -16.58 6.07
N LEU A 111 1.44 -17.74 5.52
CA LEU A 111 2.00 -18.22 4.25
C LEU A 111 1.58 -17.32 3.07
N SER A 112 0.31 -16.95 3.00
CA SER A 112 -0.21 -16.15 1.90
C SER A 112 0.35 -14.72 1.93
N LEU A 113 0.42 -14.08 3.09
CA LEU A 113 1.01 -12.74 3.22
C LEU A 113 2.53 -12.73 3.02
N ALA A 114 3.24 -13.80 3.40
CA ALA A 114 4.67 -13.95 3.10
C ALA A 114 4.93 -13.94 1.58
N VAL A 115 4.14 -14.72 0.84
CA VAL A 115 4.23 -14.79 -0.63
C VAL A 115 3.94 -13.44 -1.25
N VAL A 116 2.89 -12.74 -0.81
CA VAL A 116 2.55 -11.38 -1.29
C VAL A 116 3.69 -10.40 -1.03
N GLY A 117 4.23 -10.36 0.19
CA GLY A 117 5.32 -9.45 0.54
C GLY A 117 6.57 -9.70 -0.30
N CYS A 118 6.91 -10.97 -0.52
CA CYS A 118 8.01 -11.38 -1.38
C CYS A 118 7.79 -10.93 -2.84
N LEU A 119 6.68 -11.35 -3.44
CA LEU A 119 6.38 -11.07 -4.85
C LEU A 119 6.25 -9.57 -5.13
N THR A 120 5.63 -8.81 -4.22
CA THR A 120 5.49 -7.36 -4.37
C THR A 120 6.84 -6.67 -4.44
N ALA A 121 7.77 -7.04 -3.55
CA ALA A 121 9.12 -6.49 -3.54
C ALA A 121 9.93 -6.89 -4.78
N LEU A 122 9.68 -8.07 -5.35
CA LEU A 122 10.31 -8.53 -6.60
C LEU A 122 9.76 -7.78 -7.83
N LEU A 123 8.44 -7.62 -7.92
CA LEU A 123 7.77 -6.91 -9.03
C LEU A 123 8.26 -5.46 -9.16
N GLN A 124 8.46 -4.78 -8.03
CA GLN A 124 8.87 -3.37 -8.03
C GLN A 124 10.35 -3.16 -8.35
N LYS A 125 11.21 -4.16 -8.09
CA LYS A 125 12.63 -4.09 -8.51
C LYS A 125 12.81 -4.06 -10.02
N GLN A 126 11.88 -4.67 -10.77
CA GLN A 126 11.99 -4.73 -12.24
C GLN A 126 11.66 -3.41 -12.94
N ARG A 127 11.37 -2.32 -12.20
CA ARG A 127 11.14 -0.96 -12.73
C ARG A 127 10.02 -0.87 -13.78
N PHE A 128 9.23 -1.94 -13.92
CA PHE A 128 8.20 -2.10 -14.94
C PHE A 128 6.87 -1.41 -14.57
N ILE A 129 6.81 -0.83 -13.38
CA ILE A 129 5.61 -0.26 -12.80
C ILE A 129 5.90 1.20 -12.48
N GLN A 130 5.26 2.10 -13.23
CA GLN A 130 5.18 3.50 -12.85
C GLN A 130 4.49 3.55 -11.48
N GLU A 131 4.97 4.37 -10.53
CA GLU A 131 4.39 4.52 -9.17
C GLU A 131 3.00 5.21 -9.22
N ASP A 132 2.20 4.89 -10.24
CA ASP A 132 0.89 5.44 -10.49
C ASP A 132 -0.15 4.75 -9.61
N PHE A 133 -1.15 5.52 -9.20
CA PHE A 133 -2.26 5.05 -8.37
C PHE A 133 -2.93 3.79 -8.96
N ILE A 134 -3.04 3.73 -10.30
CA ILE A 134 -3.63 2.62 -11.05
C ILE A 134 -2.78 1.35 -10.88
N SER A 135 -1.47 1.45 -11.01
CA SER A 135 -0.60 0.28 -10.93
C SER A 135 -0.59 -0.33 -9.53
N ILE A 136 -0.67 0.49 -8.49
CA ILE A 136 -0.73 0.02 -7.10
C ILE A 136 -2.03 -0.72 -6.84
N ALA A 137 -3.16 -0.15 -7.32
CA ALA A 137 -4.45 -0.83 -7.25
C ALA A 137 -4.41 -2.17 -7.98
N LEU A 138 -3.80 -2.23 -9.17
CA LEU A 138 -3.67 -3.46 -9.97
C LEU A 138 -2.80 -4.52 -9.27
N ILE A 139 -1.69 -4.12 -8.62
CA ILE A 139 -0.87 -5.04 -7.82
C ILE A 139 -1.68 -5.60 -6.67
N VAL A 140 -2.36 -4.73 -5.91
CA VAL A 140 -3.18 -5.17 -4.77
C VAL A 140 -4.30 -6.10 -5.23
N PHE A 141 -4.93 -5.80 -6.36
CA PHE A 141 -5.94 -6.67 -6.97
C PHE A 141 -5.37 -8.08 -7.22
N GLY A 142 -4.24 -8.17 -7.94
CA GLY A 142 -3.61 -9.45 -8.24
C GLY A 142 -3.16 -10.20 -6.98
N MET A 143 -2.56 -9.49 -6.01
CA MET A 143 -2.12 -10.08 -4.75
C MET A 143 -3.29 -10.56 -3.88
N ALA A 144 -4.42 -9.87 -3.90
CA ALA A 144 -5.63 -10.30 -3.20
C ALA A 144 -6.20 -11.59 -3.79
N VAL A 145 -6.27 -11.70 -5.13
CA VAL A 145 -6.63 -12.96 -5.78
C VAL A 145 -5.67 -14.08 -5.40
N LEU A 146 -4.36 -13.81 -5.37
CA LEU A 146 -3.36 -14.80 -4.96
C LEU A 146 -3.54 -15.25 -3.50
N VAL A 147 -3.79 -14.33 -2.57
CA VAL A 147 -4.01 -14.68 -1.15
C VAL A 147 -5.19 -15.61 -0.98
N GLU A 148 -6.33 -15.25 -1.58
CA GLU A 148 -7.56 -16.04 -1.48
C GLU A 148 -7.41 -17.40 -2.18
N THR A 149 -6.64 -17.45 -3.28
CA THR A 149 -6.31 -18.71 -3.96
C THR A 149 -5.43 -19.62 -3.09
N ILE A 150 -4.39 -19.07 -2.46
CA ILE A 150 -3.53 -19.83 -1.52
C ILE A 150 -4.37 -20.35 -0.36
N PHE A 151 -5.27 -19.52 0.17
CA PHE A 151 -6.16 -19.90 1.27
C PHE A 151 -7.12 -21.03 0.87
N ALA A 152 -7.73 -20.94 -0.31
CA ALA A 152 -8.57 -21.99 -0.87
C ALA A 152 -7.79 -23.31 -1.06
N VAL A 153 -6.56 -23.24 -1.56
CA VAL A 153 -5.68 -24.42 -1.73
C VAL A 153 -5.35 -25.04 -0.37
N GLN A 154 -5.01 -24.24 0.64
CA GLN A 154 -4.77 -24.74 1.99
C GLN A 154 -6.00 -25.49 2.54
N LEU A 155 -7.21 -24.94 2.35
CA LEU A 155 -8.46 -25.60 2.77
C LEU A 155 -8.70 -26.93 2.06
N VAL A 156 -8.45 -26.99 0.76
CA VAL A 156 -8.58 -28.25 -0.02
C VAL A 156 -7.60 -29.29 0.51
N LEU A 157 -6.36 -28.89 0.81
CA LEU A 157 -5.33 -29.78 1.34
C LEU A 157 -5.62 -30.29 2.76
N MET A 158 -6.34 -29.51 3.57
CA MET A 158 -6.79 -29.93 4.90
C MET A 158 -7.91 -30.99 4.86
N GLY A 159 -8.55 -31.19 3.70
CA GLY A 159 -9.43 -32.34 3.45
C GLY A 159 -10.82 -32.30 4.07
N ASP A 160 -11.21 -31.17 4.66
CA ASP A 160 -12.45 -31.06 5.46
C ASP A 160 -13.73 -30.89 4.60
N ARG A 161 -13.61 -30.49 3.32
CA ARG A 161 -14.75 -30.18 2.44
C ARG A 161 -14.49 -30.54 0.98
N ASN A 162 -15.56 -30.66 0.19
CA ASN A 162 -15.49 -30.92 -1.25
C ASN A 162 -14.78 -29.77 -1.98
N ALA A 163 -13.74 -30.09 -2.76
CA ALA A 163 -12.90 -29.11 -3.43
C ALA A 163 -13.67 -28.21 -4.42
N VAL A 164 -14.71 -28.75 -5.06
CA VAL A 164 -15.53 -28.01 -6.04
C VAL A 164 -16.33 -26.89 -5.37
N ASP A 165 -16.86 -27.16 -4.19
CA ASP A 165 -17.63 -26.19 -3.41
C ASP A 165 -16.73 -25.09 -2.86
N ILE A 166 -15.56 -25.46 -2.34
CA ILE A 166 -14.53 -24.51 -1.90
C ILE A 166 -14.14 -23.59 -3.06
N TRP A 167 -13.81 -24.15 -4.22
CA TRP A 167 -13.37 -23.37 -5.38
C TRP A 167 -14.42 -22.38 -5.85
N SER A 168 -15.67 -22.82 -5.98
CA SER A 168 -16.79 -21.99 -6.45
C SER A 168 -17.09 -20.85 -5.48
N TYR A 169 -16.98 -21.10 -4.17
CA TYR A 169 -17.13 -20.07 -3.15
C TYR A 169 -15.97 -19.06 -3.19
N TYR A 170 -14.72 -19.55 -3.17
CA TYR A 170 -13.54 -18.70 -3.13
C TYR A 170 -13.32 -17.89 -4.40
N GLN A 171 -13.86 -18.30 -5.55
CA GLN A 171 -13.85 -17.47 -6.76
C GLN A 171 -14.60 -16.14 -6.56
N LYS A 172 -15.77 -16.18 -5.90
CA LYS A 172 -16.54 -14.96 -5.59
C LYS A 172 -15.83 -14.13 -4.52
N VAL A 173 -15.27 -14.80 -3.51
CA VAL A 173 -14.55 -14.14 -2.42
C VAL A 173 -13.30 -13.43 -2.94
N ALA A 174 -12.51 -14.10 -3.76
CA ALA A 174 -11.31 -13.56 -4.37
C ALA A 174 -11.61 -12.29 -5.18
N LEU A 175 -12.64 -12.32 -6.02
CA LEU A 175 -13.00 -11.17 -6.83
C LEU A 175 -13.51 -10.00 -5.98
N ALA A 176 -14.41 -10.25 -5.02
CA ALA A 176 -14.93 -9.20 -4.17
C ALA A 176 -13.83 -8.57 -3.31
N SER A 177 -13.03 -9.39 -2.63
CA SER A 177 -11.88 -8.98 -1.81
C SER A 177 -10.85 -8.18 -2.64
N ALA A 178 -10.55 -8.64 -3.87
CA ALA A 178 -9.61 -7.96 -4.76
C ALA A 178 -10.12 -6.60 -5.24
N ILE A 179 -11.40 -6.50 -5.63
CA ILE A 179 -12.00 -5.23 -6.06
C ILE A 179 -11.98 -4.23 -4.91
N VAL A 180 -12.47 -4.62 -3.74
CA VAL A 180 -12.55 -3.72 -2.59
C VAL A 180 -11.16 -3.32 -2.10
N SER A 181 -10.24 -4.28 -1.96
CA SER A 181 -8.88 -4.00 -1.50
C SER A 181 -8.12 -3.11 -2.48
N SER A 182 -8.26 -3.33 -3.79
CA SER A 182 -7.61 -2.49 -4.80
C SER A 182 -8.13 -1.06 -4.82
N LEU A 183 -9.42 -0.86 -4.54
CA LEU A 183 -10.02 0.48 -4.45
C LEU A 183 -9.48 1.26 -3.25
N TRP A 184 -9.28 0.59 -2.11
CA TRP A 184 -8.71 1.20 -0.90
C TRP A 184 -7.18 1.32 -0.92
N ALA A 185 -6.50 0.62 -1.84
CA ALA A 185 -5.04 0.58 -1.88
C ALA A 185 -4.37 1.96 -2.05
N PRO A 186 -4.80 2.84 -2.98
CA PRO A 186 -4.20 4.17 -3.12
C PRO A 186 -4.36 5.04 -1.86
N VAL A 187 -5.49 4.90 -1.16
CA VAL A 187 -5.82 5.68 0.04
C VAL A 187 -4.86 5.35 1.17
N VAL A 188 -4.49 4.07 1.33
CA VAL A 188 -3.52 3.62 2.35
C VAL A 188 -2.08 3.84 1.90
N TYR A 189 -1.79 3.57 0.63
CA TYR A 189 -0.43 3.68 0.09
C TYR A 189 0.11 5.11 0.12
N PHE A 190 -0.69 6.09 -0.30
CA PHE A 190 -0.22 7.46 -0.46
C PHE A 190 0.33 8.10 0.83
N PRO A 191 -0.39 8.09 1.98
CA PRO A 191 0.14 8.66 3.22
C PRO A 191 1.39 7.93 3.72
N LEU A 192 1.41 6.59 3.63
CA LEU A 192 2.54 5.77 4.05
C LEU A 192 3.79 6.00 3.18
N ASN A 193 3.62 6.01 1.86
CA ASN A 193 4.71 6.27 0.92
C ASN A 193 5.29 7.67 1.10
N ARG A 194 4.43 8.68 1.29
CA ARG A 194 4.87 10.06 1.53
C ARG A 194 5.70 10.16 2.82
N TRP A 195 5.27 9.48 3.88
CA TRP A 195 6.01 9.44 5.14
C TRP A 195 7.41 8.82 4.98
N TRP A 196 7.50 7.63 4.39
CA TRP A 196 8.80 6.95 4.20
C TRP A 196 9.71 7.68 3.21
N GLN A 197 9.16 8.34 2.18
CA GLN A 197 9.93 9.22 1.29
C GLN A 197 10.56 10.39 2.05
N GLN A 198 9.81 11.04 2.94
CA GLN A 198 10.33 12.16 3.74
C GLN A 198 11.42 11.72 4.72
N LEU A 199 11.27 10.54 5.33
CA LEU A 199 12.31 9.96 6.19
C LEU A 199 13.59 9.68 5.41
N LYS A 200 13.49 9.04 4.23
CA LYS A 200 14.65 8.75 3.39
C LYS A 200 15.39 10.02 2.94
N LEU A 201 14.65 11.07 2.58
CA LEU A 201 15.24 12.36 2.23
C LEU A 201 15.92 13.03 3.43
N ALA A 202 15.35 12.87 4.64
CA ALA A 202 15.93 13.41 5.87
C ALA A 202 17.23 12.69 6.27
N GLU A 203 17.34 11.38 6.03
CA GLU A 203 18.57 10.60 6.26
C GLU A 203 19.69 10.94 5.27
N GLN A 204 19.35 11.28 4.02
CA GLN A 204 20.35 11.67 3.02
C GLN A 204 20.96 13.07 3.26
N GLN A 205 20.33 13.89 4.11
CA GLN A 205 20.76 15.26 4.41
C GLN A 205 21.53 15.39 5.74
N SER A 206 21.62 14.32 6.52
CA SER A 206 22.36 14.24 7.79
C SER A 206 23.69 13.54 7.60
#